data_AF-A0A9D2G5N6-F1
#
_entry.id   AF-A0A9D2G5N6-F1
#
_cell.length_a   1.000
_cell.length_b   1.000
_cell.length_c   1.000
_cell.angle_alpha   90.00
_cell.angle_beta   90.00
_cell.angle_gamma   90.00
#
_symmetry.space_group_name_H-M   'P 1'
#
loop_
_entity.id
_entity.type
_entity.pdbx_description
1 polymer ?
#
loop_
_entity_poly.entity_id
_entity_poly.type
_entity_poly.pdbx_seq_one_letter_code
_entity_poly.pdbx_strand_id
1 'polypeptide(L)'
;MENKCREVIEMGIANMVRSCLTLISPKLNAKVLHNLKTGRRLNFKNPVNLADKLVVLKIKDYNHNPLVKQCADKYSVREYVRSKGYEDVLNELIGVYDNVEDIEWNMLPNQFVLKWNFGCGFNVICRDKANMDIPKTVIQLCDGGGTCSFWVRRNAI
;
A
#
# COMPACT_ATOMS: atom_id res chain seq x y z
N MET A 1 5.33 -5.79 -32.11
CA MET A 1 5.03 -6.82 -31.09
C MET A 1 6.29 -7.31 -30.39
N GLU A 2 7.41 -7.52 -31.09
CA GLU A 2 8.68 -7.99 -30.50
C GLU A 2 9.27 -7.05 -29.43
N ASN A 3 9.27 -5.73 -29.65
CA ASN A 3 9.81 -4.78 -28.66
C ASN A 3 9.00 -4.75 -27.36
N LYS A 4 7.67 -4.81 -27.47
CA LYS A 4 6.77 -4.86 -26.31
C LYS A 4 6.92 -6.18 -25.54
N CYS A 5 7.20 -7.28 -26.25
CA CYS A 5 7.48 -8.56 -25.63
C CYS A 5 8.83 -8.55 -24.88
N ARG A 6 9.88 -7.96 -25.47
CA ARG A 6 11.18 -7.76 -24.79
C ARG A 6 11.06 -6.87 -23.56
N GLU A 7 10.36 -5.74 -23.64
CA GLU A 7 10.13 -4.85 -22.50
C GLU A 7 9.42 -5.58 -21.34
N VAL A 8 8.42 -6.41 -21.64
CA VAL A 8 7.72 -7.21 -20.62
C VAL A 8 8.65 -8.24 -19.98
N ILE A 9 9.49 -8.91 -20.76
CA ILE A 9 10.48 -9.88 -20.26
C ILE A 9 11.54 -9.17 -19.40
N GLU A 10 12.07 -8.04 -19.86
CA GLU A 10 13.04 -7.22 -19.12
C GLU A 10 12.46 -6.69 -17.81
N MET A 11 11.21 -6.22 -17.81
CA MET A 11 10.49 -5.86 -16.60
C MET A 11 10.32 -7.06 -15.65
N GLY A 12 10.03 -8.25 -16.19
CA GLY A 12 9.93 -9.49 -15.43
C GLY A 12 11.24 -9.86 -14.73
N ILE A 13 12.35 -9.83 -15.48
CA ILE A 13 13.70 -10.11 -14.96
C ILE A 13 14.09 -9.06 -13.91
N ALA A 14 13.86 -7.78 -14.18
CA ALA A 14 14.16 -6.71 -13.22
C ALA A 14 13.36 -6.84 -11.92
N ASN A 15 12.08 -7.23 -12.01
CA ASN A 15 11.24 -7.48 -10.84
C ASN A 15 11.75 -8.68 -10.03
N MET A 16 12.17 -9.76 -10.70
CA MET A 16 12.75 -10.94 -10.06
C MET A 16 14.06 -10.61 -9.34
N VAL A 17 14.98 -9.89 -9.99
CA VAL A 17 16.24 -9.43 -9.38
C VAL A 17 15.96 -8.56 -8.15
N ARG A 18 15.01 -7.62 -8.23
CA ARG A 18 14.60 -6.77 -7.11
C ARG A 18 14.05 -7.58 -5.93
N SER A 19 13.25 -8.60 -6.20
CA SER A 19 12.72 -9.50 -5.18
C SER A 19 13.84 -10.28 -4.50
N CYS A 20 14.77 -10.87 -5.25
CA CYS A 20 15.93 -11.56 -4.71
C CYS A 20 16.82 -10.64 -3.86
N LEU A 21 17.08 -9.41 -4.31
CA LEU A 21 17.84 -8.42 -3.54
C LEU A 21 17.17 -8.07 -2.22
N THR A 22 15.83 -8.09 -2.15
CA THR A 22 15.11 -7.86 -0.89
C THR A 22 15.32 -8.99 0.11
N LEU A 23 15.39 -10.25 -0.36
CA LEU A 23 15.64 -11.43 0.49
C LEU A 23 17.06 -11.42 1.05
N ILE A 24 18.03 -10.97 0.27
CA ILE A 24 19.43 -10.86 0.71
C ILE A 24 19.58 -9.69 1.69
N SER A 25 19.12 -8.50 1.30
CA SER A 25 19.20 -7.31 2.14
C SER A 25 18.18 -6.25 1.71
N PRO A 26 17.14 -5.99 2.51
CA PRO A 26 16.19 -4.90 2.26
C PRO A 26 16.89 -3.54 2.12
N LYS A 27 17.97 -3.33 2.89
CA LYS A 27 18.79 -2.11 2.84
C LYS A 27 19.52 -1.95 1.51
N LEU A 28 20.08 -3.03 0.97
CA LEU A 28 20.74 -3.00 -0.34
C LEU A 28 19.73 -2.73 -1.45
N ASN A 29 18.59 -3.43 -1.44
CA ASN A 29 17.52 -3.21 -2.41
C ASN A 29 17.04 -1.75 -2.39
N ALA A 30 16.77 -1.20 -1.19
CA ALA A 30 16.35 0.18 -1.04
C ALA A 30 17.38 1.18 -1.60
N LYS A 31 18.68 0.92 -1.40
CA LYS A 31 19.77 1.72 -1.97
C LYS A 31 19.77 1.67 -3.50
N VAL A 32 19.70 0.48 -4.09
CA VAL A 32 19.71 0.30 -5.55
C VAL A 32 18.51 1.00 -6.18
N LEU A 33 17.30 0.77 -5.66
CA LEU A 33 16.08 1.37 -6.18
C LEU A 33 16.07 2.89 -6.04
N HIS A 34 16.53 3.41 -4.91
CA HIS A 34 16.66 4.85 -4.72
C HIS A 34 17.59 5.46 -5.76
N ASN A 35 18.77 4.85 -5.97
CA ASN A 35 19.75 5.36 -6.91
C ASN A 35 19.25 5.32 -8.35
N LEU A 36 18.56 4.25 -8.75
CA LEU A 36 17.98 4.12 -10.08
C LEU A 36 16.87 5.16 -10.31
N LYS A 37 16.00 5.41 -9.32
CA LYS A 37 14.88 6.35 -9.46
C LYS A 37 15.30 7.82 -9.41
N THR A 38 16.32 8.14 -8.62
CA THR A 38 16.73 9.54 -8.39
C THR A 38 18.00 9.95 -9.14
N GLY A 39 18.73 8.99 -9.71
CA GLY A 39 20.04 9.21 -10.33
C GLY A 39 21.17 9.52 -9.34
N ARG A 40 20.93 9.47 -8.01
CA ARG A 40 21.88 9.89 -6.97
C ARG A 40 22.22 8.76 -6.02
N ARG A 41 23.45 8.77 -5.51
CA ARG A 41 23.90 7.78 -4.52
C ARG A 41 23.33 8.08 -3.14
N LEU A 42 22.51 7.18 -2.62
CA LEU A 42 21.98 7.26 -1.25
C LEU A 42 23.10 7.16 -0.21
N ASN A 43 23.18 8.15 0.68
CA ASN A 43 24.05 8.15 1.85
C ASN A 43 23.24 7.90 3.14
N PHE A 44 23.40 6.72 3.75
CA PHE A 44 22.69 6.35 4.99
C PHE A 44 23.20 7.06 6.26
N LYS A 45 24.41 7.65 6.21
CA LYS A 45 25.00 8.38 7.34
C LYS A 45 24.59 9.85 7.32
N ASN A 46 24.60 10.45 6.14
CA ASN A 46 24.23 11.86 5.94
C ASN A 46 23.23 12.02 4.78
N PRO A 47 21.93 11.70 5.01
CA PRO A 47 20.90 11.90 3.99
C PRO A 47 20.57 13.38 3.86
N VAL A 48 20.68 13.92 2.65
CA VAL A 48 20.50 15.35 2.41
C VAL A 48 19.04 15.66 2.04
N ASN A 49 18.52 14.94 1.04
CA ASN A 49 17.23 15.23 0.45
C ASN A 49 16.09 14.52 1.19
N LEU A 50 14.87 15.02 1.03
CA LEU A 50 13.68 14.38 1.59
C LEU A 50 13.58 12.89 1.19
N ALA A 51 13.80 12.57 -0.08
CA ALA A 51 13.78 11.18 -0.56
C ALA A 51 14.83 10.30 0.16
N ASP A 52 16.06 10.81 0.36
CA ASP A 52 17.11 10.09 1.08
C ASP A 52 16.68 9.83 2.53
N LYS A 53 16.17 10.88 3.20
CA LYS A 53 15.72 10.83 4.59
C LYS A 53 14.59 9.82 4.78
N LEU A 54 13.60 9.81 3.89
CA LEU A 54 12.49 8.86 3.93
C LEU A 54 12.96 7.40 3.78
N VAL A 55 13.91 7.13 2.88
CA VAL A 55 14.47 5.78 2.74
C VAL A 55 15.27 5.37 3.98
N VAL A 56 16.05 6.29 4.55
CA VAL A 56 16.80 6.03 5.79
C VAL A 56 15.85 5.73 6.96
N LEU A 57 14.80 6.53 7.15
CA LEU A 57 13.79 6.32 8.19
C LEU A 57 13.06 4.99 8.01
N LYS A 58 12.67 4.67 6.76
CA LYS A 58 12.02 3.40 6.43
C LYS A 58 12.86 2.18 6.83
N ILE A 59 14.17 2.24 6.62
CA ILE A 59 15.09 1.12 6.90
C ILE A 59 15.48 1.05 8.38
N LYS A 60 15.65 2.19 9.06
CA LYS A 60 16.16 2.22 10.44
C LYS A 60 15.08 2.14 11.50
N ASP A 61 13.93 2.78 11.30
CA ASP A 61 12.97 3.04 12.37
C ASP A 61 11.56 2.50 12.07
N TYR A 62 11.03 2.75 10.87
CA TYR A 62 9.60 2.52 10.59
C TYR A 62 9.12 1.08 10.79
N ASN A 63 9.99 0.08 10.61
CA ASN A 63 9.62 -1.32 10.78
C ASN A 63 9.39 -1.71 12.25
N HIS A 64 9.96 -0.97 13.19
CA HIS A 64 9.91 -1.25 14.63
C HIS A 64 9.07 -0.24 15.41
N ASN A 65 8.62 0.83 14.74
CA ASN A 65 7.89 1.90 15.38
C ASN A 65 6.37 1.63 15.31
N PRO A 66 5.72 1.29 16.44
CA PRO A 66 4.30 0.96 16.46
C PRO A 66 3.43 2.15 16.07
N LEU A 67 3.85 3.37 16.39
CA LEU A 67 3.14 4.59 15.99
C LEU A 67 3.16 4.77 14.47
N VAL A 68 4.28 4.47 13.81
CA VAL A 68 4.35 4.51 12.34
C VAL A 68 3.43 3.47 11.73
N LYS A 69 3.38 2.25 12.29
CA LYS A 69 2.47 1.19 11.83
C LYS A 69 1.00 1.64 11.98
N GLN A 70 0.65 2.22 13.12
CA GLN A 70 -0.69 2.76 13.38
C GLN A 70 -1.05 3.86 12.37
N CYS A 71 -0.15 4.82 12.16
CA CYS A 71 -0.40 5.93 11.25
C CYS A 71 -0.39 5.54 9.76
N ALA A 72 0.26 4.42 9.39
CA ALA A 72 0.29 3.92 8.01
C ALA A 72 -1.01 3.20 7.62
N ASP A 73 -1.72 2.63 8.58
CA ASP A 73 -3.00 1.96 8.37
C ASP A 73 -4.15 2.99 8.41
N LYS A 74 -4.89 3.13 7.29
CA LYS A 74 -5.94 4.15 7.15
C LYS A 74 -7.12 3.99 8.13
N TYR A 75 -7.29 2.81 8.70
CA TYR A 75 -8.31 2.58 9.71
C TYR A 75 -7.76 2.93 11.10
N SER A 76 -6.63 2.34 11.48
CA SER A 76 -6.08 2.50 12.83
C SER A 76 -5.52 3.91 13.13
N VAL A 77 -5.14 4.67 12.09
CA VAL A 77 -4.72 6.08 12.24
C VAL A 77 -5.84 6.95 12.81
N ARG A 78 -7.11 6.58 12.59
CA ARG A 78 -8.26 7.34 13.11
C ARG A 78 -8.21 7.44 14.63
N GLU A 79 -7.84 6.36 15.31
CA GLU A 79 -7.71 6.35 16.76
C GLU A 79 -6.57 7.27 17.24
N TYR A 80 -5.44 7.25 16.52
CA TYR A 80 -4.36 8.20 16.79
C TYR A 80 -4.84 9.65 16.66
N VAL A 81 -5.58 9.99 15.60
CA VAL A 81 -6.12 11.33 15.39
C VAL A 81 -7.09 11.75 16.51
N ARG A 82 -7.99 10.85 16.94
CA ARG A 82 -8.88 11.10 18.09
C ARG A 82 -8.11 11.36 19.37
N SER A 83 -7.08 10.55 19.64
CA SER A 83 -6.22 10.71 20.83
C SER A 83 -5.51 12.07 20.89
N LYS A 84 -5.39 12.75 19.74
CA LYS A 84 -4.80 14.09 19.62
C LYS A 84 -5.84 15.21 19.65
N GLY A 85 -7.12 14.91 19.81
CA GLY A 85 -8.19 15.90 19.88
C GLY A 85 -8.64 16.46 18.53
N TYR A 86 -8.30 15.80 17.42
CA TYR A 86 -8.62 16.24 16.05
C TYR A 86 -9.68 15.34 15.38
N GLU A 87 -10.64 14.83 16.14
CA GLU A 87 -11.67 13.94 15.57
C GLU A 87 -12.52 14.64 14.49
N ASP A 88 -12.66 15.96 14.59
CA ASP A 88 -13.38 16.83 13.65
C ASP A 88 -12.82 16.79 12.22
N VAL A 89 -11.54 16.44 12.03
CA VAL A 89 -10.97 16.28 10.68
C VAL A 89 -11.25 14.92 10.05
N LEU A 90 -11.76 13.95 10.82
CA LEU A 90 -12.04 12.62 10.31
C LEU A 90 -13.35 12.60 9.53
N ASN A 91 -13.31 12.07 8.31
CA ASN A 91 -14.52 11.80 7.55
C ASN A 91 -15.37 10.72 8.22
N GLU A 92 -16.68 10.71 7.93
CA GLU A 92 -17.59 9.64 8.35
C GLU A 92 -17.09 8.26 7.89
N LEU A 93 -17.18 7.28 8.78
CA LEU A 93 -16.82 5.89 8.54
C LEU A 93 -18.11 5.07 8.51
N ILE A 94 -18.51 4.61 7.32
CA ILE A 94 -19.76 3.88 7.09
C ILE A 94 -19.65 2.43 7.59
N GLY A 95 -18.52 1.77 7.34
CA GLY A 95 -18.31 0.37 7.68
C GLY A 95 -16.85 -0.06 7.57
N VAL A 96 -16.54 -1.17 8.22
CA VAL A 96 -15.23 -1.83 8.20
C VAL A 96 -15.47 -3.32 8.05
N TYR A 97 -14.76 -3.95 7.13
CA TYR A 97 -14.96 -5.35 6.77
C TYR A 97 -13.59 -6.01 6.65
N ASP A 98 -13.47 -7.22 7.21
CA ASP A 98 -12.26 -8.02 7.08
C ASP A 98 -12.21 -8.78 5.75
N ASN A 99 -13.38 -9.19 5.24
CA ASN A 99 -13.53 -9.88 3.95
C ASN A 99 -14.45 -9.11 3.00
N VAL A 100 -14.28 -9.34 1.69
CA VAL A 100 -15.08 -8.67 0.65
C VAL A 100 -16.51 -9.21 0.64
N GLU A 101 -16.67 -10.47 0.99
CA GLU A 101 -17.93 -11.20 1.07
C GLU A 101 -18.85 -10.69 2.19
N ASP A 102 -18.25 -10.10 3.24
CA ASP A 102 -18.98 -9.55 4.39
C ASP A 102 -19.59 -8.17 4.10
N ILE A 103 -19.33 -7.60 2.91
CA ILE A 103 -19.82 -6.27 2.55
C ILE A 103 -21.34 -6.34 2.31
N GLU A 104 -22.11 -5.75 3.23
CA GLU A 104 -23.55 -5.57 3.08
C GLU A 104 -23.88 -4.44 2.10
N TRP A 105 -23.81 -4.74 0.79
CA TRP A 105 -24.01 -3.77 -0.28
C TRP A 105 -25.32 -2.99 -0.15
N ASN A 106 -26.40 -3.60 0.33
CA ASN A 106 -27.70 -2.95 0.48
C ASN A 106 -27.71 -1.83 1.52
N MET A 107 -26.89 -1.94 2.58
CA MET A 107 -26.80 -0.95 3.65
C MET A 107 -25.95 0.27 3.28
N LEU A 108 -25.10 0.16 2.26
CA LEU A 108 -24.27 1.27 1.81
C LEU A 108 -25.13 2.39 1.19
N PRO A 109 -24.79 3.68 1.41
CA PRO A 109 -25.49 4.81 0.81
C PRO A 109 -25.38 4.83 -0.72
N ASN A 110 -26.08 5.74 -1.39
CA ASN A 110 -26.01 5.85 -2.87
C ASN A 110 -24.62 6.27 -3.38
N GLN A 111 -23.80 6.89 -2.53
CA GLN A 111 -22.44 7.33 -2.85
C GLN A 111 -21.49 6.95 -1.72
N PHE A 112 -20.38 6.28 -2.04
CA PHE A 112 -19.39 5.85 -1.06
C PHE A 112 -18.03 5.59 -1.71
N VAL A 113 -17.01 5.44 -0.87
CA VAL A 113 -15.67 5.05 -1.32
C VAL A 113 -15.18 3.86 -0.50
N LEU A 114 -14.84 2.76 -1.17
CA LEU A 114 -14.19 1.61 -0.55
C LEU A 114 -12.68 1.73 -0.74
N LYS A 115 -11.93 1.51 0.34
CA LYS A 115 -10.47 1.57 0.34
C LYS A 115 -9.90 0.47 1.23
N TRP A 116 -8.86 -0.18 0.76
CA TRP A 116 -7.99 -0.99 1.62
C TRP A 116 -7.27 -0.10 2.64
N ASN A 117 -7.20 -0.55 3.89
CA ASN A 117 -6.44 0.12 4.96
C ASN A 117 -4.94 0.21 4.63
N PHE A 118 -4.34 -0.86 4.09
CA PHE A 118 -2.90 -0.97 3.81
C PHE A 118 -2.47 -0.63 2.37
N GLY A 119 -3.42 -0.38 1.45
CA GLY A 119 -3.15 -0.25 0.01
C GLY A 119 -2.91 1.17 -0.50
N CYS A 120 -2.40 1.30 -1.74
CA CYS A 120 -2.47 2.52 -2.53
C CYS A 120 -2.98 2.20 -3.94
N GLY A 121 -3.75 3.10 -4.55
CA GLY A 121 -4.30 2.93 -5.90
C GLY A 121 -5.59 2.09 -6.00
N PHE A 122 -5.83 1.17 -5.08
CA PHE A 122 -7.06 0.35 -5.04
C PHE A 122 -8.17 1.05 -4.24
N ASN A 123 -8.76 2.08 -4.84
CA ASN A 123 -9.93 2.76 -4.31
C ASN A 123 -11.11 2.57 -5.25
N VAL A 124 -12.23 2.05 -4.75
CA VAL A 124 -13.48 1.98 -5.51
C VAL A 124 -14.32 3.19 -5.14
N ILE A 125 -14.65 4.02 -6.12
CA ILE A 125 -15.44 5.23 -5.94
C ILE A 125 -16.81 4.99 -6.55
N CYS A 126 -17.82 4.84 -5.71
CA CYS A 126 -19.22 4.75 -6.11
C CYS A 126 -19.83 6.16 -6.11
N ARG A 127 -20.16 6.67 -7.30
CA ARG A 127 -20.88 7.95 -7.47
C ARG A 127 -22.39 7.78 -7.62
N ASP A 128 -22.80 6.58 -7.98
CA ASP A 128 -24.19 6.17 -8.11
C ASP A 128 -24.26 4.65 -7.97
N LYS A 129 -24.93 4.18 -6.92
CA LYS A 129 -25.04 2.77 -6.59
C LYS A 129 -25.91 2.01 -7.59
N ALA A 130 -26.88 2.66 -8.22
CA ALA A 130 -27.75 2.03 -9.21
C ALA A 130 -26.99 1.61 -10.47
N ASN A 131 -25.92 2.33 -10.81
CA ASN A 131 -25.08 2.07 -11.98
C ASN A 131 -23.82 1.25 -11.66
N MET A 132 -23.69 0.77 -10.42
CA MET A 132 -22.51 0.05 -9.96
C MET A 132 -22.59 -1.44 -10.27
N ASP A 133 -21.58 -1.96 -10.96
CA ASP A 133 -21.38 -3.40 -11.16
C ASP A 133 -20.73 -4.01 -9.90
N ILE A 134 -21.58 -4.55 -9.02
CA ILE A 134 -21.16 -5.18 -7.77
C ILE A 134 -20.28 -6.43 -8.03
N PRO A 135 -20.67 -7.40 -8.89
CA PRO A 135 -19.83 -8.56 -9.19
C PRO A 135 -18.42 -8.19 -9.65
N LYS A 136 -18.29 -7.24 -10.58
CA LYS A 136 -16.98 -6.79 -11.05
C LYS A 136 -16.18 -6.10 -9.96
N THR A 137 -16.85 -5.34 -9.10
CA THR A 137 -16.20 -4.67 -7.97
C THR A 137 -15.66 -5.68 -6.97
N VAL A 138 -16.42 -6.73 -6.64
CA VAL A 138 -15.98 -7.82 -5.76
C VAL A 138 -14.71 -8.46 -6.31
N ILE A 139 -14.68 -8.79 -7.60
CA ILE A 139 -13.48 -9.33 -8.26
C ILE A 139 -12.29 -8.37 -8.12
N GLN A 140 -12.50 -7.07 -8.40
CA GLN A 140 -11.45 -6.05 -8.27
C GLN A 140 -10.92 -5.94 -6.83
N LEU A 141 -11.80 -6.04 -5.83
CA LEU A 141 -11.40 -5.99 -4.43
C LEU A 141 -10.60 -7.22 -4.05
N CYS A 142 -11.03 -8.42 -4.46
CA CYS A 142 -10.31 -9.67 -4.20
C CYS A 142 -8.93 -9.70 -4.90
N ASP A 143 -8.86 -9.23 -6.15
CA ASP A 143 -7.61 -9.15 -6.91
C ASP A 143 -6.64 -8.11 -6.32
N GLY A 144 -7.17 -6.97 -5.86
CA GLY A 144 -6.40 -5.87 -5.30
C GLY A 144 -5.94 -6.09 -3.84
N GLY A 145 -6.73 -6.84 -3.06
CA GLY A 145 -6.44 -7.21 -1.67
C GLY A 145 -5.41 -8.32 -1.54
N GLY A 146 -5.19 -9.06 -2.62
CA GLY A 146 -4.14 -10.04 -2.72
C GLY A 146 -4.37 -11.25 -1.82
N THR A 147 -4.73 -12.36 -2.47
CA THR A 147 -3.98 -13.63 -2.33
C THR A 147 -2.52 -13.46 -2.78
N CYS A 148 -1.89 -12.33 -2.44
CA CYS A 148 -0.56 -11.95 -2.83
C CYS A 148 0.40 -12.55 -1.81
N SER A 149 1.07 -13.59 -2.25
CA SER A 149 2.23 -14.28 -1.66
C SER A 149 3.32 -13.35 -1.09
N PHE A 150 3.24 -12.03 -1.31
CA PHE A 150 4.13 -11.01 -0.77
C PHE A 150 3.86 -10.63 0.71
N TRP A 151 2.62 -10.67 1.21
CA TRP A 151 2.30 -10.28 2.60
C TRP A 151 1.82 -11.43 3.49
N VAL A 152 1.21 -12.48 2.94
CA VAL A 152 0.83 -13.70 3.70
C VAL A 152 2.04 -14.38 4.35
N ARG A 153 3.26 -14.19 3.81
CA ARG A 153 4.51 -14.74 4.39
C ARG A 153 5.14 -13.92 5.53
N ARG A 154 4.57 -12.78 5.93
CA ARG A 154 5.17 -11.92 6.99
C ARG A 154 4.45 -11.95 8.32
N ASN A 155 3.23 -12.49 8.39
CA ASN A 155 2.50 -12.67 9.65
C ASN A 155 2.55 -14.13 10.16
N ALA A 156 3.49 -14.93 9.65
CA ALA A 156 3.79 -16.27 10.13
C ALA A 156 5.18 -16.29 10.78
N ILE A 157 5.39 -15.44 11.79
CA ILE A 157 6.35 -15.63 12.89
C ILE A 157 5.82 -14.86 14.10
#